data_AF-A0A1J5FG00-F1
#
_entry.id   AF-A0A1J5FG00-F1
#
_cell.length_a   1.000
_cell.length_b   1.000
_cell.length_c   1.000
_cell.angle_alpha   90.00
_cell.angle_beta   90.00
_cell.angle_gamma   90.00
#
_symmetry.space_group_name_H-M   'P 1'
#
loop_
_entity.id
_entity.type
_entity.pdbx_description
1 polymer ?
#
loop_
_entity_poly.entity_id
_entity_poly.type
_entity_poly.pdbx_seq_one_letter_code
_entity_poly.pdbx_strand_id
1 'polypeptide(L)'
;MSTIKEYLTEDHRKCDELFALMEESAAKSLEDAKEVCAEFMSETERHFQMEERVMFLEFENKTGMTQGPTAMMRHEHDQVRALMKQMEEARASGNKDKFFGLSETLMILMQQHNMKEEQMLYPMAQQHLSADSDRIIDMMNAIVVE
;
A
#
# COMPACT_ATOMS: atom_id res chain seq x y z
N MET A 1 21.84 0.10 -7.73
CA MET A 1 20.65 0.84 -8.15
C MET A 1 19.52 -0.17 -8.18
N SER A 2 18.48 0.06 -7.40
CA SER A 2 17.31 -0.81 -7.34
C SER A 2 16.36 -0.43 -8.48
N THR A 3 15.69 -1.40 -9.08
CA THR A 3 14.62 -1.12 -10.05
C THR A 3 13.38 -0.58 -9.33
N ILE A 4 12.47 0.12 -10.05
CA ILE A 4 11.19 0.58 -9.49
C ILE A 4 10.41 -0.62 -8.93
N LYS A 5 10.42 -1.73 -9.68
CA LYS A 5 9.78 -2.98 -9.25
C LYS A 5 10.35 -3.49 -7.93
N GLU A 6 11.67 -3.66 -7.84
CA GLU A 6 12.29 -4.15 -6.60
C GLU A 6 12.00 -3.21 -5.43
N TYR A 7 12.10 -1.89 -5.64
CA TYR A 7 11.84 -0.91 -4.59
C TYR A 7 10.41 -1.02 -4.03
N LEU A 8 9.38 -1.02 -4.88
CA LEU A 8 7.99 -1.09 -4.43
C LEU A 8 7.62 -2.47 -3.87
N THR A 9 8.19 -3.56 -4.41
CA THR A 9 8.01 -4.91 -3.84
C THR A 9 8.61 -5.04 -2.44
N GLU A 10 9.76 -4.42 -2.15
CA GLU A 10 10.28 -4.39 -0.78
C GLU A 10 9.39 -3.55 0.14
N ASP A 11 8.79 -2.46 -0.37
CA ASP A 11 7.88 -1.62 0.41
C ASP A 11 6.55 -2.35 0.74
N HIS A 12 6.04 -3.19 -0.18
CA HIS A 12 4.95 -4.12 0.12
C HIS A 12 5.29 -5.05 1.28
N ARG A 13 6.49 -5.66 1.28
CA ARG A 13 6.91 -6.55 2.37
C ARG A 13 6.93 -5.85 3.71
N LYS A 14 7.40 -4.59 3.74
CA LYS A 14 7.35 -3.78 4.96
C LYS A 14 5.91 -3.59 5.47
N CYS A 15 4.97 -3.30 4.57
CA CYS A 15 3.55 -3.16 4.93
C CYS A 15 2.96 -4.49 5.43
N ASP A 16 3.30 -5.62 4.77
CA ASP A 16 2.85 -6.96 5.17
C ASP A 16 3.42 -7.36 6.55
N GLU A 17 4.67 -7.04 6.84
CA GLU A 17 5.30 -7.27 8.15
C GLU A 17 4.62 -6.45 9.27
N LEU A 18 4.32 -5.18 9.01
CA LEU A 18 3.58 -4.33 9.94
C LEU A 18 2.15 -4.83 10.16
N PHE A 19 1.48 -5.31 9.11
CA PHE A 19 0.16 -5.91 9.23
C PHE A 19 0.18 -7.15 10.12
N ALA A 20 1.13 -8.06 9.90
CA ALA A 20 1.28 -9.25 10.73
C ALA A 20 1.55 -8.89 12.21
N LEU A 21 2.45 -7.93 12.45
CA LEU A 21 2.74 -7.45 13.81
C LEU A 21 1.52 -6.81 14.48
N MET A 22 0.70 -6.08 13.72
CA MET A 22 -0.55 -5.49 14.20
C MET A 22 -1.53 -6.59 14.63
N GLU A 23 -1.73 -7.64 13.83
CA GLU A 23 -2.61 -8.76 14.18
C GLU A 23 -2.12 -9.52 15.42
N GLU A 24 -0.81 -9.81 15.51
CA GLU A 24 -0.20 -10.44 16.68
C GLU A 24 -0.40 -9.61 17.96
N SER A 25 -0.29 -8.29 17.85
CA SER A 25 -0.50 -7.37 18.96
C SER A 25 -1.98 -7.30 19.36
N ALA A 26 -2.89 -7.24 18.38
CA ALA A 26 -4.34 -7.20 18.59
C ALA A 26 -4.87 -8.47 19.25
N ALA A 27 -4.22 -9.61 18.99
CA ALA A 27 -4.54 -10.88 19.61
C ALA A 27 -4.37 -10.83 21.13
N LYS A 28 -3.35 -10.10 21.62
CA LYS A 28 -3.17 -9.80 23.04
C LYS A 28 -4.23 -8.79 23.51
N SER A 29 -4.19 -7.58 22.98
CA SER A 29 -5.23 -6.57 23.21
C SER A 29 -5.25 -5.51 22.11
N LEU A 30 -6.43 -4.90 21.89
CA LEU A 30 -6.57 -3.80 20.92
C LEU A 30 -5.87 -2.51 21.35
N GLU A 31 -5.52 -2.39 22.64
CA GLU A 31 -4.71 -1.27 23.12
C GLU A 31 -3.23 -1.51 22.81
N ASP A 32 -2.72 -2.73 23.01
CA ASP A 32 -1.35 -3.09 22.64
C ASP A 32 -1.09 -2.93 21.13
N ALA A 33 -2.12 -3.14 20.30
CA ALA A 33 -2.03 -2.96 18.85
C ALA A 33 -2.06 -1.51 18.39
N LYS A 34 -2.37 -0.54 19.26
CA LYS A 34 -2.68 0.84 18.86
C LYS A 34 -1.56 1.50 18.07
N GLU A 35 -0.33 1.41 18.55
CA GLU A 35 0.82 2.05 17.92
C GLU A 35 1.15 1.39 16.59
N VAL A 36 1.19 0.04 16.55
CA VAL A 36 1.47 -0.72 15.33
C VAL A 36 0.35 -0.55 14.29
N CYS A 37 -0.91 -0.45 14.72
CA CYS A 37 -2.05 -0.16 13.86
C CYS A 37 -1.90 1.21 13.18
N ALA A 38 -1.51 2.24 13.94
CA ALA A 38 -1.25 3.56 13.39
C ALA A 38 -0.04 3.57 12.44
N GLU A 39 1.03 2.85 12.77
CA GLU A 39 2.21 2.70 11.92
C GLU A 39 1.89 1.99 10.60
N PHE A 40 1.20 0.85 10.66
CA PHE A 40 0.73 0.12 9.47
C PHE A 40 -0.10 1.00 8.54
N MET A 41 -1.09 1.73 9.09
CA MET A 41 -1.94 2.61 8.30
C MET A 41 -1.16 3.78 7.67
N SER A 42 -0.22 4.36 8.42
CA SER A 42 0.63 5.45 7.93
C SER A 42 1.57 5.00 6.82
N GLU A 43 2.19 3.83 6.97
CA GLU A 43 3.11 3.29 5.96
C GLU A 43 2.38 2.82 4.70
N THR A 44 1.19 2.22 4.85
CA THR A 44 0.33 1.85 3.71
C THR A 44 -0.13 3.09 2.95
N GLU A 45 -0.55 4.15 3.65
CA GLU A 45 -0.91 5.42 2.99
C GLU A 45 0.30 6.06 2.30
N ARG A 46 1.47 6.04 2.93
CA ARG A 46 2.72 6.49 2.31
C ARG A 46 3.01 5.72 1.03
N HIS A 47 2.87 4.40 1.05
CA HIS A 47 3.01 3.53 -0.12
C HIS A 47 2.10 4.00 -1.26
N PHE A 48 0.79 4.10 -1.02
CA PHE A 48 -0.16 4.56 -2.02
C PHE A 48 0.16 5.96 -2.55
N GLN A 49 0.64 6.87 -1.71
CA GLN A 49 1.03 8.20 -2.19
C GLN A 49 2.28 8.18 -3.07
N MET A 50 3.26 7.30 -2.79
CA MET A 50 4.42 7.12 -3.68
C MET A 50 3.96 6.63 -5.06
N GLU A 51 3.04 5.69 -5.09
CA GLU A 51 2.50 5.17 -6.33
C GLU A 51 1.66 6.21 -7.06
N GLU A 52 0.61 6.74 -6.42
CA GLU A 52 -0.38 7.60 -7.06
C GLU A 52 0.21 8.93 -7.54
N ARG A 53 1.08 9.55 -6.72
CA ARG A 53 1.61 10.90 -6.96
C ARG A 53 2.90 10.87 -7.79
N VAL A 54 3.62 9.75 -7.81
CA VAL A 54 4.90 9.64 -8.51
C VAL A 54 4.88 8.54 -9.55
N MET A 55 4.83 7.26 -9.15
CA MET A 55 5.06 6.17 -10.10
C MET A 55 3.96 6.09 -11.18
N PHE A 56 2.68 6.12 -10.79
CA PHE A 56 1.54 6.12 -11.70
C PHE A 56 1.55 7.36 -12.59
N LEU A 57 1.85 8.54 -12.03
CA LEU A 57 1.90 9.78 -12.80
C LEU A 57 3.00 9.74 -13.87
N GLU A 58 4.21 9.30 -13.51
CA GLU A 58 5.33 9.16 -14.45
C GLU A 58 5.03 8.09 -15.51
N PHE A 59 4.42 6.97 -15.12
CA PHE A 59 3.97 5.93 -16.04
C PHE A 59 2.92 6.45 -17.04
N GLU A 60 1.90 7.14 -16.55
CA GLU A 60 0.81 7.72 -17.35
C GLU A 60 1.36 8.78 -18.32
N ASN A 61 2.26 9.64 -17.86
CA ASN A 61 2.91 10.65 -18.70
C ASN A 61 3.78 10.02 -19.81
N LYS A 62 4.47 8.92 -19.50
CA LYS A 62 5.34 8.23 -20.47
C LYS A 62 4.57 7.45 -21.52
N THR A 63 3.46 6.83 -21.13
CA THR A 63 2.71 5.88 -21.98
C THR A 63 1.44 6.46 -22.59
N GLY A 64 0.88 7.51 -22.00
CA GLY A 64 -0.47 8.01 -22.30
C GLY A 64 -1.60 7.14 -21.76
N MET A 65 -1.30 6.05 -21.03
CA MET A 65 -2.29 5.11 -20.49
C MET A 65 -2.90 5.63 -19.19
N THR A 66 -3.82 6.59 -19.29
CA THR A 66 -4.51 7.17 -18.12
C THR A 66 -5.75 6.38 -17.67
N GLN A 67 -6.12 5.35 -18.43
CA GLN A 67 -7.20 4.42 -18.14
C GLN A 67 -6.63 3.00 -18.13
N GLY A 68 -7.08 2.14 -17.22
CA GLY A 68 -6.59 0.77 -17.11
C GLY A 68 -5.92 0.50 -15.76
N PRO A 69 -4.67 0.01 -15.72
CA PRO A 69 -4.10 -0.59 -14.52
C PRO A 69 -3.98 0.42 -13.36
N THR A 70 -3.46 1.64 -13.60
CA THR A 70 -3.32 2.67 -12.56
C THR A 70 -4.67 3.16 -12.03
N ALA A 71 -5.70 3.24 -12.88
CA ALA A 71 -7.05 3.60 -12.45
C ALA A 71 -7.71 2.49 -11.59
N MET A 72 -7.46 1.22 -11.91
CA MET A 72 -7.91 0.10 -11.10
C MET A 72 -7.21 0.08 -9.73
N MET A 73 -5.90 0.32 -9.68
CA MET A 73 -5.14 0.35 -8.42
C MET A 73 -5.64 1.47 -7.50
N ARG A 74 -5.86 2.69 -8.03
CA ARG A 74 -6.49 3.78 -7.24
C ARG A 74 -7.85 3.38 -6.65
N HIS A 75 -8.67 2.66 -7.41
CA HIS A 75 -9.95 2.17 -6.89
C HIS A 75 -9.79 1.17 -5.74
N GLU A 76 -8.79 0.29 -5.81
CA GLU A 76 -8.46 -0.65 -4.73
C GLU A 76 -7.85 0.07 -3.53
N HIS A 77 -7.01 1.08 -3.73
CA HIS A 77 -6.48 1.92 -2.64
C HIS A 77 -7.61 2.58 -1.85
N ASP A 78 -8.64 3.10 -2.52
CA ASP A 78 -9.81 3.68 -1.86
C ASP A 78 -10.58 2.66 -1.01
N GLN A 79 -10.69 1.41 -1.50
CA GLN A 79 -11.29 0.32 -0.72
C GLN A 79 -10.44 -0.05 0.50
N VAL A 80 -9.12 -0.11 0.34
CA VAL A 80 -8.17 -0.36 1.43
C VAL A 80 -8.25 0.74 2.49
N ARG A 81 -8.22 2.02 2.08
CA ARG A 81 -8.39 3.18 2.99
C ARG A 81 -9.69 3.10 3.77
N ALA A 82 -10.78 2.71 3.12
CA ALA A 82 -12.08 2.54 3.77
C ALA A 82 -12.07 1.39 4.80
N LEU A 83 -11.38 0.28 4.53
CA LEU A 83 -11.22 -0.83 5.46
C LEU A 83 -10.34 -0.44 6.65
N MET A 84 -9.19 0.19 6.41
CA MET A 84 -8.29 0.68 7.46
C MET A 84 -9.03 1.62 8.43
N LYS A 85 -9.82 2.56 7.91
CA LYS A 85 -10.65 3.43 8.74
C LYS A 85 -11.64 2.66 9.62
N GLN A 86 -12.33 1.67 9.05
CA GLN A 86 -13.28 0.85 9.81
C GLN A 86 -12.59 -0.03 10.86
N MET A 87 -11.37 -0.49 10.58
CA MET A 87 -10.54 -1.21 11.54
C MET A 87 -10.17 -0.32 12.72
N GLU A 88 -9.71 0.91 12.48
CA GLU A 88 -9.38 1.85 13.56
C GLU A 88 -10.62 2.21 14.40
N GLU A 89 -11.79 2.38 13.76
CA GLU A 89 -13.06 2.57 14.48
C GLU A 89 -13.41 1.35 15.36
N ALA A 90 -13.24 0.13 14.84
CA ALA A 90 -13.47 -1.09 15.61
C ALA A 90 -12.50 -1.21 16.78
N ARG A 91 -11.21 -0.91 16.56
CA ARG A 91 -10.15 -0.88 17.58
C ARG A 91 -10.51 0.11 18.70
N ALA A 92 -10.86 1.35 18.34
CA ALA A 92 -11.23 2.41 19.28
C ALA A 92 -12.49 2.07 20.09
N SER A 93 -13.44 1.32 19.52
CA SER A 93 -14.62 0.82 20.23
C SER A 93 -14.40 -0.46 21.05
N GLY A 94 -13.20 -1.05 21.01
CA GLY A 94 -12.89 -2.31 21.67
C GLY A 94 -13.55 -3.55 21.05
N ASN A 95 -14.03 -3.46 19.81
CA ASN A 95 -14.76 -4.53 19.13
C ASN A 95 -13.78 -5.47 18.41
N LYS A 96 -13.26 -6.45 19.15
CA LYS A 96 -12.28 -7.42 18.63
C LYS A 96 -12.81 -8.22 17.44
N ASP A 97 -14.04 -8.74 17.52
CA ASP A 97 -14.61 -9.56 16.43
C ASP A 97 -14.71 -8.78 15.13
N LYS A 98 -15.17 -7.52 15.20
CA LYS A 98 -15.23 -6.64 14.02
C LYS A 98 -13.83 -6.30 13.51
N PHE A 99 -12.87 -6.02 14.41
CA PHE A 99 -11.50 -5.72 14.02
C PHE A 99 -10.87 -6.87 13.22
N PHE A 100 -10.95 -8.10 13.72
CA PHE A 100 -10.38 -9.27 13.04
C PHE A 100 -11.12 -9.66 11.76
N GLY A 101 -12.46 -9.52 11.72
CA GLY A 101 -13.20 -9.75 10.47
C GLY A 101 -12.83 -8.76 9.37
N LEU A 102 -12.55 -7.51 9.74
CA LEU A 102 -12.06 -6.49 8.80
C LEU A 102 -10.60 -6.71 8.42
N SER A 103 -9.73 -7.13 9.36
CA SER A 103 -8.33 -7.44 9.07
C SER A 103 -8.20 -8.58 8.06
N GLU A 104 -8.97 -9.66 8.22
CA GLU A 104 -9.01 -10.77 7.25
C GLU A 104 -9.45 -10.29 5.86
N THR A 105 -10.48 -9.45 5.80
CA THR A 105 -10.95 -8.86 4.53
C THR A 105 -9.87 -7.99 3.88
N LEU A 106 -9.19 -7.16 4.69
CA LEU A 106 -8.11 -6.31 4.22
C LEU A 106 -6.91 -7.12 3.72
N MET A 107 -6.50 -8.17 4.44
CA MET A 107 -5.41 -9.05 4.04
C MET A 107 -5.67 -9.68 2.67
N ILE A 108 -6.88 -10.20 2.43
CA ILE A 108 -7.25 -10.80 1.14
C ILE A 108 -7.19 -9.76 0.02
N LEU A 109 -7.70 -8.55 0.27
CA LEU A 109 -7.67 -7.47 -0.72
C LEU A 109 -6.23 -7.05 -1.03
N MET A 110 -5.39 -6.81 -0.02
CA MET A 110 -3.98 -6.44 -0.18
C MET A 110 -3.21 -7.51 -0.95
N GLN A 111 -3.38 -8.80 -0.64
CA GLN A 111 -2.72 -9.87 -1.39
C GLN A 111 -3.09 -9.86 -2.87
N GLN A 112 -4.37 -9.68 -3.19
CA GLN A 112 -4.83 -9.62 -4.57
C GLN A 112 -4.34 -8.37 -5.29
N HIS A 113 -4.30 -7.24 -4.59
CA HIS A 113 -3.80 -5.96 -5.05
C HIS A 113 -2.30 -6.05 -5.38
N ASN A 114 -1.47 -6.42 -4.40
CA ASN A 114 -0.02 -6.55 -4.55
C ASN A 114 0.34 -7.51 -5.69
N MET A 115 -0.39 -8.62 -5.85
CA MET A 115 -0.19 -9.55 -6.97
C MET A 115 -0.40 -8.90 -8.34
N LYS A 116 -1.42 -8.04 -8.50
CA LYS A 116 -1.67 -7.33 -9.77
C LYS A 116 -0.53 -6.39 -10.07
N GLU A 117 -0.03 -5.69 -9.07
CA GLU A 117 1.04 -4.73 -9.27
C GLU A 117 2.37 -5.41 -9.59
N GLU A 118 2.80 -6.35 -8.75
CA GLU A 118 4.10 -7.00 -8.89
C GLU A 118 4.22 -7.87 -10.14
N GLN A 119 3.11 -8.48 -10.59
CA GLN A 119 3.10 -9.36 -11.76
C GLN A 119 2.76 -8.62 -13.06
N MET A 120 2.04 -7.50 -13.00
CA MET A 120 1.60 -6.78 -14.21
C MET A 120 2.10 -5.34 -14.24
N LEU A 121 1.69 -4.50 -13.29
CA LEU A 121 1.95 -3.05 -13.36
C LEU A 121 3.43 -2.70 -13.21
N TYR A 122 4.13 -3.21 -12.20
CA TYR A 122 5.54 -2.90 -11.99
C TYR A 122 6.44 -3.41 -13.12
N PRO A 123 6.25 -4.62 -13.69
CA PRO A 123 6.97 -5.01 -14.91
C PRO A 123 6.73 -4.06 -16.08
N MET A 124 5.49 -3.62 -16.30
CA MET A 124 5.16 -2.64 -17.35
C MET A 124 5.83 -1.28 -17.07
N ALA A 125 5.73 -0.78 -15.85
CA ALA A 125 6.37 0.45 -15.43
C ALA A 125 7.89 0.38 -15.63
N GLN A 126 8.52 -0.73 -15.24
CA GLN A 126 9.96 -0.94 -15.43
C GLN A 126 10.36 -0.92 -16.91
N GLN A 127 9.56 -1.51 -17.80
CA GLN A 127 9.83 -1.50 -19.25
C GLN A 127 9.84 -0.06 -19.81
N HIS A 128 8.94 0.80 -19.35
CA HIS A 128 8.79 2.16 -19.86
C HIS A 128 9.65 3.21 -19.13
N LEU A 129 9.97 2.99 -17.86
CA LEU A 129 10.60 3.95 -16.95
C LEU A 129 12.01 3.55 -16.51
N SER A 130 12.58 2.46 -17.05
CA SER A 130 13.91 1.96 -16.66
C SER A 130 15.02 3.01 -16.71
N ALA A 131 15.02 3.88 -17.73
CA ALA A 131 16.00 4.96 -17.87
C ALA A 131 15.89 6.06 -16.79
N ASP A 132 14.71 6.19 -16.18
CA ASP A 132 14.38 7.23 -15.21
C ASP A 132 14.25 6.67 -13.77
N SER A 133 14.59 5.39 -13.54
CA SER A 133 14.28 4.66 -12.31
C SER A 133 14.85 5.31 -11.05
N ASP A 134 16.12 5.71 -11.04
CA ASP A 134 16.72 6.32 -9.86
C ASP A 134 16.08 7.67 -9.52
N ARG A 135 15.80 8.50 -10.54
CA ARG A 135 15.09 9.78 -10.34
C ARG A 135 13.70 9.56 -9.74
N ILE A 136 12.97 8.56 -10.24
CA ILE A 136 11.61 8.25 -9.78
C ILE A 136 11.65 7.75 -8.34
N ILE A 137 12.60 6.88 -7.99
CA ILE A 137 12.80 6.41 -6.62
C ILE A 137 13.16 7.57 -5.68
N ASP A 138 14.02 8.48 -6.10
CA ASP A 138 14.35 9.68 -5.32
C ASP A 138 13.13 10.57 -5.09
N MET A 139 12.26 10.73 -6.10
CA MET A 139 11.00 11.45 -5.97
C MET A 139 10.04 10.76 -5.00
N MET A 140 9.91 9.44 -5.05
CA MET A 140 9.12 8.66 -4.08
C MET A 140 9.65 8.80 -2.65
N ASN A 141 10.97 8.77 -2.46
CA ASN A 141 11.58 8.98 -1.15
C ASN A 141 11.35 10.39 -0.60
N ALA A 142 11.24 11.39 -1.48
CA ALA A 142 11.08 12.79 -1.11
C ALA A 142 9.62 13.23 -0.86
N ILE A 143 8.63 12.34 -1.02
CA ILE A 143 7.24 12.73 -0.78
C ILE A 143 7.02 13.12 0.68
N VAL A 144 6.23 14.17 0.88
CA VAL A 144 5.64 14.49 2.17
C VAL A 144 4.22 13.93 2.14
N VAL A 145 3.96 12.97 3.03
CA VAL A 145 2.63 12.38 3.21
C VAL A 145 1.73 13.45 3.83
N GLU A 146 0.64 13.76 3.14
CA GLU A 146 -0.40 14.69 3.60
C GLU A 146 -1.45 13.99 4.47
#